data_AF-A0A7C8Z4P0-F1
#
_entry.id   AF-A0A7C8Z4P0-F1
#
_cell.length_a   1.000
_cell.length_b   1.000
_cell.length_c   1.000
_cell.angle_alpha   90.00
_cell.angle_beta   90.00
_cell.angle_gamma   90.00
#
_symmetry.space_group_name_H-M   'P 1'
#
loop_
_entity.id
_entity.type
_entity.pdbx_description
1 polymer ?
#
loop_
_entity_poly.entity_id
_entity_poly.type
_entity_poly.pdbx_seq_one_letter_code
_entity_poly.pdbx_strand_id
1 'polypeptide(L)'
;FIQASVPSILEKTDKLFFNKTINILKQTAHLCFEGINNIPCLTCPQKPEGSMAVMVKLELSRLRDITDDIDFCFKLAKEESVVILPGVAVGMKNWLRVTFAVEPTSLEEALKRIKSFYQRHAYQPILEENIPLVMDHQHRQTHENCVRNEVLPPN
;
A
#
# COMPACT_ATOMS: atom_id res chain seq x y z
N PHE A 1 34.79 3.00 27.36
CA PHE A 1 34.16 4.33 27.26
C PHE A 1 32.63 4.28 27.47
N ILE A 2 31.83 3.55 26.66
CA ILE A 2 30.36 3.47 26.86
C ILE A 2 29.97 2.91 28.23
N GLN A 3 30.61 1.83 28.69
CA GLN A 3 30.29 1.19 29.98
C GLN A 3 30.42 2.13 31.20
N ALA A 4 31.33 3.12 31.14
CA ALA A 4 31.49 4.11 32.21
C ALA A 4 30.35 5.14 32.25
N SER A 5 29.70 5.41 31.11
CA SER A 5 28.59 6.36 30.99
C SER A 5 27.24 5.76 31.35
N VAL A 6 27.06 4.44 31.21
CA VAL A 6 25.77 3.76 31.43
C VAL A 6 25.15 4.07 32.80
N PRO A 7 25.87 3.97 33.94
CA PRO A 7 25.28 4.27 35.24
C PRO A 7 24.72 5.70 35.32
N SER A 8 25.48 6.68 34.82
CA SER A 8 25.05 8.08 34.79
C SER A 8 23.86 8.31 33.85
N ILE A 9 23.81 7.64 32.69
CA ILE A 9 22.66 7.74 31.77
C ILE A 9 21.40 7.20 32.46
N LEU A 10 21.48 6.04 33.10
CA LEU A 10 20.33 5.42 33.76
C LEU A 10 19.86 6.22 34.98
N GLU A 11 20.78 6.80 35.75
CA GLU A 11 20.45 7.55 36.97
C GLU A 11 19.98 8.99 36.68
N LYS A 12 20.60 9.67 35.70
CA LYS A 12 20.41 11.12 35.50
C LYS A 12 19.47 11.49 34.36
N THR A 13 18.99 10.53 33.55
CA THR A 13 18.03 10.84 32.48
C THR A 13 16.67 11.14 33.08
N ASP A 14 16.22 12.38 32.92
CA ASP A 14 14.96 12.85 33.47
C ASP A 14 13.74 12.24 32.77
N LYS A 15 12.65 12.04 33.52
CA LYS A 15 11.34 11.60 33.03
C LYS A 15 10.80 12.50 31.92
N LEU A 16 11.12 13.80 31.95
CA LEU A 16 10.74 14.73 30.89
C LEU A 16 11.28 14.33 29.52
N PHE A 17 12.50 13.78 29.46
CA PHE A 17 13.09 13.29 28.21
C PHE A 17 12.28 12.14 27.61
N PHE A 18 11.94 11.15 28.45
CA PHE A 18 11.14 10.00 28.02
C PHE A 18 9.72 10.43 27.60
N ASN A 19 9.06 11.26 28.40
CA ASN A 19 7.71 11.75 28.09
C ASN A 19 7.68 12.56 26.78
N LYS A 20 8.69 13.42 26.55
CA LYS A 20 8.81 14.17 25.30
C LYS A 20 9.00 13.22 24.11
N THR A 21 9.86 12.22 24.24
CA THR A 21 10.12 11.23 23.19
C THR A 21 8.86 10.42 22.87
N ILE A 22 8.16 9.92 23.89
CA ILE A 22 6.91 9.17 23.73
C ILE A 22 5.83 10.02 23.07
N ASN A 23 5.71 11.30 23.46
CA ASN A 23 4.73 12.21 22.86
C ASN A 23 5.00 12.44 21.37
N ILE A 24 6.27 12.65 20.99
CA ILE A 24 6.66 12.78 19.58
C ILE A 24 6.33 11.48 18.83
N LEU A 25 6.74 10.32 19.36
CA LEU A 25 6.48 9.02 18.73
C LEU A 25 4.99 8.76 18.57
N LYS A 26 4.16 9.13 19.55
CA LYS A 26 2.70 9.00 19.49
C LYS A 26 2.10 9.88 18.40
N GLN A 27 2.58 11.12 18.26
CA GLN A 27 2.13 12.03 17.20
C GLN A 27 2.53 11.51 15.82
N THR A 28 3.79 11.14 15.63
CA THR A 28 4.28 10.61 14.34
C THR A 28 3.66 9.26 14.00
N ALA A 29 3.39 8.40 14.99
CA ALA A 29 2.65 7.14 14.79
C ALA A 29 1.24 7.39 14.25
N HIS A 30 0.54 8.40 14.78
CA HIS A 30 -0.78 8.79 14.30
C HIS A 30 -0.73 9.29 12.85
N LEU A 31 0.17 10.23 12.56
CA LEU A 31 0.37 10.78 11.21
C LEU A 31 0.73 9.68 10.20
N CYS A 32 1.62 8.76 10.59
CA CYS A 32 2.03 7.63 9.77
C CYS A 32 0.83 6.73 9.46
N PHE A 33 0.05 6.35 10.48
CA PHE A 33 -1.12 5.48 10.33
C PHE A 33 -2.18 6.07 9.40
N GLU A 34 -2.54 7.34 9.59
CA GLU A 34 -3.51 8.03 8.73
C GLU A 34 -2.97 8.22 7.31
N GLY A 35 -1.72 8.65 7.17
CA GLY A 35 -1.07 8.84 5.88
C GLY A 35 -1.00 7.57 5.05
N ILE A 36 -0.60 6.46 5.68
CA ILE A 36 -0.53 5.14 5.03
C ILE A 36 -1.92 4.67 4.57
N ASN A 37 -2.92 4.74 5.45
CA ASN A 37 -4.27 4.26 5.12
C ASN A 37 -4.99 5.12 4.08
N ASN A 38 -4.49 6.32 3.79
CA ASN A 38 -4.94 7.17 2.68
C ASN A 38 -4.32 6.80 1.32
N ILE A 39 -3.42 5.82 1.27
CA ILE A 39 -2.75 5.35 0.05
C ILE A 39 -3.32 3.98 -0.30
N PRO A 40 -4.12 3.83 -1.38
CA PRO A 40 -4.89 2.62 -1.63
C PRO A 40 -4.10 1.30 -1.74
N CYS A 41 -2.84 1.33 -2.18
CA CYS A 41 -2.00 0.12 -2.23
C CYS A 41 -1.38 -0.28 -0.88
N LEU A 42 -1.58 0.51 0.17
CA LEU A 42 -1.02 0.28 1.49
C LEU A 42 -2.12 0.09 2.52
N THR A 43 -1.87 -0.76 3.51
CA THR A 43 -2.79 -0.94 4.63
C THR A 43 -2.01 -1.14 5.91
N CYS A 44 -2.30 -0.29 6.90
CA CYS A 44 -1.80 -0.45 8.26
C CYS A 44 -2.93 -1.07 9.10
N PRO A 45 -2.94 -2.40 9.34
CA PRO A 45 -4.09 -3.07 9.97
C PRO A 45 -4.31 -2.62 11.42
N GLN A 46 -3.24 -2.23 12.11
CA GLN A 46 -3.30 -1.74 13.48
C GLN A 46 -2.41 -0.51 13.63
N LYS A 47 -2.89 0.50 14.36
CA LYS A 47 -2.08 1.65 14.74
C LYS A 47 -0.99 1.20 15.73
N PRO A 48 0.28 1.60 15.55
CA PRO A 48 1.33 1.17 16.46
C PRO A 48 1.15 1.80 17.84
N GLU A 49 1.27 0.98 18.88
CA GLU A 49 1.13 1.39 20.29
C GLU A 49 2.49 1.51 21.01
N GLY A 50 3.57 1.13 20.33
CA GLY A 50 4.95 1.21 20.83
C GLY A 50 5.97 1.03 19.71
N SER A 51 7.24 0.93 20.08
CA SER A 51 8.37 0.92 19.13
C SER A 51 8.46 2.23 18.31
N MET A 52 9.15 2.16 17.18
CA MET A 52 9.50 3.28 16.31
C MET A 52 9.16 3.03 14.83
N ALA A 53 8.56 1.86 14.54
CA ALA A 53 8.22 1.43 13.19
C ALA A 53 6.92 0.62 13.19
N VAL A 54 6.28 0.55 12.02
CA VAL A 54 5.05 -0.18 11.79
C VAL A 54 5.17 -1.08 10.57
N MET A 55 4.50 -2.24 10.62
CA MET A 55 4.37 -3.14 9.48
C MET A 55 3.14 -2.76 8.66
N VAL A 56 3.36 -2.54 7.37
CA VAL A 56 2.35 -2.09 6.41
C VAL A 56 2.21 -3.16 5.34
N LYS A 57 0.98 -3.60 5.08
CA LYS A 57 0.69 -4.55 4.01
C LYS A 57 0.74 -3.84 2.67
N LEU A 58 1.40 -4.44 1.68
CA LEU A 58 1.48 -3.95 0.31
C LEU A 58 0.54 -4.76 -0.58
N GLU A 59 -0.47 -4.09 -1.15
CA GLU A 59 -1.44 -4.66 -2.06
C GLU A 59 -0.95 -4.52 -3.51
N LEU A 60 -0.11 -5.46 -3.95
CA LEU A 60 0.48 -5.47 -5.30
C LEU A 60 -0.57 -5.50 -6.42
N SER A 61 -1.76 -6.06 -6.17
CA SER A 61 -2.87 -6.08 -7.13
C SER A 61 -3.34 -4.69 -7.57
N ARG A 62 -2.96 -3.64 -6.83
CA ARG A 62 -3.28 -2.24 -7.14
C ARG A 62 -2.18 -1.53 -7.93
N LEU A 63 -1.11 -2.23 -8.30
CA LEU A 63 0.09 -1.70 -8.95
C LEU A 63 0.37 -2.46 -10.25
N ARG A 64 0.79 -1.74 -11.31
CA ARG A 64 0.93 -2.31 -12.67
C ARG A 64 2.30 -2.86 -13.02
N ASP A 65 3.36 -2.26 -12.50
CA ASP A 65 4.75 -2.53 -12.88
C ASP A 65 5.65 -2.74 -11.66
N ILE A 66 5.07 -3.28 -10.58
CA ILE A 66 5.75 -3.58 -9.32
C ILE A 66 5.49 -5.04 -8.97
N THR A 67 6.56 -5.84 -8.85
CA THR A 67 6.42 -7.30 -8.71
C THR A 67 6.35 -7.79 -7.27
N ASP A 68 7.03 -7.12 -6.34
CA ASP A 68 7.09 -7.47 -4.92
C ASP A 68 7.51 -6.27 -4.04
N ASP A 69 7.67 -6.51 -2.73
CA ASP A 69 8.11 -5.50 -1.77
C ASP A 69 9.54 -5.00 -2.01
N ILE A 70 10.42 -5.83 -2.58
CA ILE A 70 11.78 -5.42 -2.94
C ILE A 70 11.73 -4.40 -4.08
N ASP A 71 11.04 -4.73 -5.17
CA ASP A 71 10.91 -3.86 -6.35
C ASP A 71 10.21 -2.54 -5.99
N PHE A 72 9.15 -2.60 -5.17
CA PHE A 72 8.47 -1.42 -4.63
C PHE A 72 9.46 -0.48 -3.93
N CYS A 73 10.24 -1.02 -2.97
CA CYS A 73 11.18 -0.22 -2.20
C CYS A 73 12.31 0.37 -3.06
N PHE A 74 12.83 -0.40 -4.02
CA PHE A 74 13.88 0.08 -4.92
C PHE A 74 13.40 1.20 -5.84
N LYS A 75 12.23 1.03 -6.47
CA LYS A 75 11.65 2.07 -7.34
C LYS A 75 11.28 3.32 -6.55
N LEU A 76 10.66 3.17 -5.39
CA LEU A 76 10.34 4.30 -4.50
C LEU A 76 11.60 5.08 -4.10
N ALA A 77 12.67 4.39 -3.71
CA ALA A 77 13.94 5.03 -3.36
C ALA A 77 14.54 5.78 -4.56
N LYS A 78 14.50 5.18 -5.75
CA LYS A 78 15.04 5.78 -6.99
C LYS A 78 14.26 7.00 -7.47
N GLU A 79 12.94 6.95 -7.41
CA GLU A 79 12.06 7.99 -7.98
C GLU A 79 11.73 9.10 -7.00
N GLU A 80 11.51 8.76 -5.73
CA GLU A 80 11.04 9.71 -4.71
C GLU A 80 12.09 10.06 -3.66
N SER A 81 13.24 9.38 -3.68
CA SER A 81 14.26 9.46 -2.61
C SER A 81 13.68 9.09 -1.23
N VAL A 82 12.73 8.17 -1.19
CA VAL A 82 12.13 7.64 0.05
C VAL A 82 12.58 6.20 0.25
N VAL A 83 13.28 5.92 1.34
CA VAL A 83 13.80 4.59 1.66
C VAL A 83 12.92 3.93 2.72
N ILE A 84 12.36 2.78 2.38
CA ILE A 84 11.55 1.94 3.28
C ILE A 84 12.16 0.54 3.32
N LEU A 85 12.12 -0.13 4.47
CA LEU A 85 12.64 -1.49 4.57
C LEU A 85 11.61 -2.47 4.01
N PRO A 86 11.98 -3.30 3.01
CA PRO A 86 11.11 -4.35 2.51
C PRO A 86 10.88 -5.42 3.58
N GLY A 87 9.66 -5.93 3.68
CA GLY A 87 9.22 -6.85 4.72
C GLY A 87 9.92 -8.21 4.65
N VAL A 88 10.34 -8.65 3.46
CA VAL A 88 11.13 -9.88 3.31
C VAL A 88 12.42 -9.86 4.12
N ALA A 89 13.03 -8.69 4.36
CA ALA A 89 14.21 -8.55 5.22
C ALA A 89 13.93 -8.88 6.70
N VAL A 90 12.66 -8.91 7.10
CA VAL A 90 12.18 -9.33 8.43
C VAL A 90 11.24 -10.54 8.35
N GLY A 91 11.27 -11.29 7.25
CA GLY A 91 10.51 -12.54 7.08
C GLY A 91 9.04 -12.38 6.67
N MET A 92 8.62 -11.20 6.18
CA MET A 92 7.24 -10.90 5.79
C MET A 92 7.14 -10.45 4.33
N LYS A 93 6.93 -11.38 3.40
CA LYS A 93 6.79 -11.09 1.95
C LYS A 93 5.60 -10.17 1.65
N ASN A 94 5.79 -9.18 0.78
CA ASN A 94 4.77 -8.19 0.41
C ASN A 94 4.29 -7.33 1.59
N TRP A 95 5.16 -7.11 2.56
CA TRP A 95 4.98 -6.11 3.62
C TRP A 95 6.09 -5.08 3.55
N LEU A 96 5.91 -3.96 4.24
CA LEU A 96 6.88 -2.89 4.37
C LEU A 96 7.05 -2.56 5.85
N ARG A 97 8.27 -2.29 6.29
CA ARG A 97 8.55 -1.76 7.62
C ARG A 97 8.87 -0.27 7.51
N VAL A 98 7.90 0.54 7.91
CA VAL A 98 7.98 2.01 7.86
C VAL A 98 8.37 2.54 9.23
N THR A 99 9.47 3.29 9.31
CA THR A 99 9.82 4.02 10.54
C THR A 99 9.02 5.31 10.63
N PHE A 100 8.55 5.63 11.83
CA PHE A 100 7.93 6.93 12.14
C PHE A 100 8.74 7.72 13.17
N ALA A 101 9.88 7.20 13.64
CA ALA A 101 10.81 7.93 14.51
C ALA A 101 11.68 8.90 13.72
N VAL A 102 11.02 9.83 13.03
CA VAL A 102 11.61 10.90 12.23
C VAL A 102 10.90 12.21 12.55
N GLU A 103 11.41 13.34 12.06
CA GLU A 103 10.73 14.62 12.22
C GLU A 103 9.33 14.57 11.54
N PRO A 104 8.25 15.09 12.18
CA PRO A 104 6.91 15.05 11.61
C PRO A 104 6.80 15.63 10.19
N THR A 105 7.50 16.74 9.92
CA THR A 105 7.54 17.39 8.60
C THR A 105 8.15 16.48 7.54
N SER A 106 9.23 15.78 7.88
CA SER A 106 9.88 14.79 7.00
C SER A 106 8.97 13.59 6.75
N LEU A 107 8.22 13.13 7.76
CA LEU A 107 7.27 12.04 7.61
C LEU A 107 6.10 12.43 6.68
N GLU A 108 5.54 13.61 6.86
CA GLU A 108 4.46 14.13 6.00
C GLU A 108 4.90 14.24 4.54
N GLU A 109 6.10 14.76 4.30
CA GLU A 109 6.68 14.86 2.96
C GLU A 109 6.91 13.46 2.34
N ALA A 110 7.45 12.52 3.11
CA ALA A 110 7.63 11.14 2.64
C ALA A 110 6.28 10.50 2.28
N LEU A 111 5.23 10.68 3.09
CA LEU A 111 3.88 10.18 2.81
C LEU A 111 3.29 10.78 1.53
N LYS A 112 3.48 12.09 1.30
CA LYS A 112 3.06 12.74 0.04
C LYS A 112 3.76 12.12 -1.16
N ARG A 113 5.07 11.90 -1.08
CA ARG A 113 5.86 11.27 -2.14
C ARG A 113 5.46 9.83 -2.41
N ILE A 114 5.21 9.03 -1.36
CA ILE A 114 4.69 7.66 -1.52
C ILE A 114 3.32 7.69 -2.22
N LYS A 115 2.47 8.66 -1.90
CA LYS A 115 1.18 8.84 -2.58
C LYS A 115 1.35 9.20 -4.06
N SER A 116 2.28 10.11 -4.39
CA SER A 116 2.60 10.46 -5.77
C SER A 116 3.18 9.28 -6.56
N PHE A 117 4.06 8.50 -5.93
CA PHE A 117 4.57 7.24 -6.48
C PHE A 117 3.43 6.27 -6.77
N TYR A 118 2.55 6.02 -5.80
CA TYR A 118 1.36 5.19 -6.01
C TYR A 118 0.54 5.66 -7.21
N GLN A 119 0.27 6.96 -7.36
CA GLN A 119 -0.53 7.48 -8.48
C GLN A 119 0.09 7.19 -9.86
N ARG A 120 1.42 7.14 -9.98
CA ARG A 120 2.11 6.83 -11.24
C ARG A 120 2.16 5.33 -11.55
N HIS A 121 2.15 4.49 -10.53
CA HIS A 121 2.23 3.04 -10.62
C HIS A 121 0.90 2.32 -10.46
N ALA A 122 -0.17 3.03 -10.09
CA ALA A 122 -1.52 2.51 -10.04
C ALA A 122 -2.01 2.12 -11.43
N TYR A 123 -2.90 1.12 -11.49
CA TYR A 123 -3.71 0.92 -12.68
C TYR A 123 -4.58 2.17 -12.89
N GLN A 124 -4.58 2.69 -14.12
CA GLN A 124 -5.56 3.71 -14.48
C GLN A 124 -6.96 3.10 -14.36
N PRO A 125 -7.96 3.85 -13.86
CA PRO A 125 -9.34 3.44 -14.06
C PRO A 125 -9.52 3.28 -15.57
N ILE A 126 -9.97 2.10 -16.01
CA ILE A 126 -10.56 1.99 -17.33
C ILE A 126 -11.78 2.91 -17.25
N LEU A 127 -11.68 4.09 -17.85
CA LEU A 127 -12.88 4.85 -18.18
C LEU A 127 -13.64 3.94 -19.13
N GLU A 128 -14.78 3.43 -18.70
CA GLU A 128 -15.77 2.86 -19.62
C GLU A 128 -16.21 3.99 -20.54
N GLU A 129 -15.41 4.29 -21.57
CA GLU A 129 -15.86 5.06 -22.71
C GLU A 129 -16.97 4.24 -23.38
N ASN A 130 -18.20 4.73 -23.20
CA ASN A 130 -19.39 4.47 -24.01
C ASN A 130 -19.23 3.35 -25.03
N ILE A 131 -19.55 2.11 -24.63
CA ILE A 131 -19.86 1.05 -25.58
C ILE A 131 -21.06 1.55 -26.39
N PRO A 132 -20.97 1.77 -27.71
CA PRO A 132 -22.16 1.96 -28.51
C PRO A 132 -22.94 0.66 -28.42
N LEU A 133 -24.17 0.71 -27.91
CA LEU A 133 -25.15 -0.35 -28.07
C LEU A 133 -25.42 -0.51 -29.57
N VAL A 134 -24.56 -1.27 -30.26
CA VAL A 134 -24.92 -1.84 -31.55
C VAL A 134 -25.92 -2.94 -31.21
N MET A 135 -27.20 -2.62 -31.36
CA MET A 135 -28.26 -3.61 -31.43
C MET A 135 -27.91 -4.58 -32.57
N ASP A 136 -27.42 -5.76 -32.24
CA ASP A 136 -27.32 -6.87 -33.17
C ASP A 136 -28.73 -7.35 -33.52
N HIS A 137 -29.32 -6.72 -34.53
CA HIS A 137 -30.60 -7.13 -35.10
C HIS A 137 -30.44 -8.23 -36.16
N GLN A 138 -29.51 -9.16 -35.95
CA GLN A 138 -29.34 -10.33 -36.84
C GLN A 138 -29.28 -11.69 -36.16
N HIS A 139 -29.56 -11.82 -34.85
CA HIS A 139 -29.69 -13.13 -34.20
C HIS A 139 -31.13 -13.65 -34.02
N ARG A 140 -32.13 -13.00 -34.64
CA ARG A 140 -33.53 -13.46 -34.67
C ARG A 140 -33.99 -13.89 -36.07
N GLN A 141 -33.15 -14.61 -36.81
CA GLN A 141 -33.60 -15.36 -38.00
C GLN A 141 -33.07 -16.80 -38.08
N THR A 142 -32.17 -17.22 -37.19
CA THR A 142 -31.62 -18.59 -37.20
C THR A 142 -32.38 -19.60 -36.33
N HIS A 143 -33.27 -19.16 -35.43
CA HIS A 143 -34.03 -20.08 -34.56
C HIS A 143 -35.42 -20.51 -35.10
N GLU A 144 -35.98 -19.83 -36.11
CA GLU A 144 -37.27 -20.24 -36.71
C GLU A 144 -37.15 -21.25 -37.85
N ASN A 145 -35.95 -21.45 -38.41
CA ASN A 145 -35.71 -22.44 -39.48
C ASN A 145 -35.29 -23.83 -38.97
N CYS A 146 -35.00 -23.99 -37.69
CA CYS A 146 -34.66 -25.31 -37.10
C CYS A 146 -35.88 -26.12 -36.64
N VAL A 147 -37.06 -25.49 -36.52
CA VAL A 147 -38.28 -26.15 -35.98
C VAL A 147 -39.21 -26.69 -37.08
N ARG A 148 -38.95 -26.41 -38.37
CA ARG A 148 -39.84 -26.85 -39.47
C ARG A 148 -39.46 -28.17 -40.15
N ASN A 149 -38.33 -28.79 -39.83
CA ASN A 149 -37.82 -29.94 -40.61
C ASN A 149 -37.75 -31.29 -39.88
N GLU A 150 -38.40 -31.47 -38.74
CA GLU A 150 -38.56 -32.80 -38.14
C GLU A 150 -40.03 -33.11 -37.80
N VAL A 151 -40.83 -33.31 -38.85
CA VAL A 151 -42.02 -34.16 -38.80
C VAL A 151 -41.67 -35.46 -39.55
N LEU A 152 -41.62 -36.57 -38.78
CA LEU A 152 -41.64 -38.02 -39.10
C LEU A 152 -42.36 -38.45 -40.40
N PRO A 153 -42.34 -39.72 -40.90
CA PRO A 153 -41.74 -41.04 -40.50
C PRO A 153 -41.12 -41.76 -41.75
N PRO A 154 -41.07 -43.12 -42.01
CA PRO A 154 -41.39 -44.38 -41.28
C PRO A 154 -40.20 -45.39 -41.24
N ASN A 155 -40.20 -46.57 -40.60
CA ASN A 155 -41.17 -47.59 -40.16
C ASN A 155 -40.72 -48.21 -38.83
#